data_AF-K1UB74-F1
#
_entry.id   AF-K1UB74-F1
#
_cell.length_a   1.000
_cell.length_b   1.000
_cell.length_c   1.000
_cell.angle_alpha   90.00
_cell.angle_beta   90.00
_cell.angle_gamma   90.00
#
_symmetry.space_group_name_H-M   'P 1'
#
loop_
_entity.id
_entity.type
_entity.pdbx_description
1 polymer ?
#
loop_
_entity_poly.entity_id
_entity_poly.type
_entity_poly.pdbx_seq_one_letter_code
_entity_poly.pdbx_strand_id
1 'polypeptide(L)'
;MAYLQTADDTKQLDELKDKGDYKGLLALAKEYYDGNGMDEQHTYASPLQNRGDDLLIEDKDFAVVYNGSVGGTYDIMLKYTEQEVRDHITRYGTDRASDDVKEVAKDMAAEQFAELTHQRMPVFEMPNGDILYARYNRDKDTLDVGTATNAGMAVQHHYPYDHNMTLEANLQAVNEKLN
;
A
#
# COMPACT_ATOMS: atom_id res chain seq x y z
N MET A 1 -4.42 -8.59 11.42
CA MET A 1 -5.30 -9.73 11.04
C MET A 1 -5.54 -10.65 12.22
N ALA A 2 -6.75 -11.17 12.41
CA ALA A 2 -7.04 -12.25 13.36
C ALA A 2 -7.17 -13.58 12.59
N TYR A 3 -6.31 -14.56 12.87
CA TYR A 3 -6.36 -15.90 12.28
C TYR A 3 -7.08 -16.86 13.23
N LEU A 4 -8.24 -17.37 12.85
CA LEU A 4 -8.93 -18.43 13.59
C LEU A 4 -8.37 -19.78 13.13
N GLN A 5 -7.39 -20.32 13.86
CA GLN A 5 -6.53 -21.44 13.42
C GLN A 5 -6.84 -22.81 14.04
N THR A 6 -7.90 -23.00 14.84
CA THR A 6 -8.28 -24.35 15.31
C THR A 6 -9.62 -24.83 14.77
N ALA A 7 -9.78 -26.15 14.66
CA ALA A 7 -11.02 -26.80 14.21
C ALA A 7 -12.22 -26.53 15.14
N ASP A 8 -11.96 -26.18 16.41
CA ASP A 8 -13.00 -25.74 17.34
C ASP A 8 -13.40 -24.27 17.10
N ASP A 9 -12.47 -23.43 16.62
CA ASP A 9 -12.70 -21.99 16.38
C ASP A 9 -13.53 -21.72 15.12
N THR A 10 -13.52 -22.65 14.15
CA THR A 10 -14.20 -22.47 12.85
C THR A 10 -15.56 -23.16 12.78
N LYS A 11 -15.89 -24.05 13.72
CA LYS A 11 -17.13 -24.84 13.69
C LYS A 11 -18.39 -23.98 13.62
N GLN A 12 -18.44 -22.87 14.37
CA GLN A 12 -19.59 -21.96 14.31
C GLN A 12 -19.71 -21.28 12.95
N LEU A 13 -18.57 -20.88 12.35
CA LEU A 13 -18.55 -20.31 11.00
C LEU A 13 -18.97 -21.35 9.95
N ASP A 14 -18.49 -22.59 10.06
CA ASP A 14 -18.90 -23.69 9.16
C ASP A 14 -20.40 -23.98 9.25
N GLU A 15 -20.96 -24.06 10.46
CA GLU A 15 -22.40 -24.26 10.63
C GLU A 15 -23.23 -23.13 10.02
N LEU A 16 -22.77 -21.88 10.13
CA LEU A 16 -23.42 -20.72 9.55
C LEU A 16 -23.32 -20.73 8.02
N LYS A 17 -22.12 -21.05 7.49
CA LYS A 17 -21.87 -21.18 6.05
C LYS A 17 -22.73 -22.30 5.43
N ASP A 18 -22.77 -23.48 6.03
CA ASP A 18 -23.54 -24.63 5.53
C ASP A 18 -25.06 -24.38 5.55
N LYS A 19 -25.55 -23.59 6.51
CA LYS A 19 -26.95 -23.13 6.56
C LYS A 19 -27.24 -21.97 5.61
N GLY A 20 -26.21 -21.37 4.99
CA GLY A 20 -26.33 -20.16 4.17
C GLY A 20 -26.63 -18.89 4.97
N ASP A 21 -26.34 -18.86 6.28
CA ASP A 21 -26.56 -17.71 7.14
C ASP A 21 -25.39 -16.72 7.09
N TYR A 22 -25.28 -16.02 5.96
CA TYR A 22 -24.22 -15.03 5.72
C TYR A 22 -24.30 -13.81 6.66
N LYS A 23 -25.48 -13.48 7.17
CA LYS A 23 -25.62 -12.40 8.17
C LYS A 23 -25.08 -12.83 9.52
N GLY A 24 -25.35 -14.08 9.93
CA GLY A 24 -24.74 -14.68 11.11
C GLY A 24 -23.22 -14.75 10.99
N LEU A 25 -22.68 -15.11 9.81
CA LEU A 25 -21.23 -15.10 9.55
C LEU A 25 -20.62 -13.73 9.81
N LEU A 26 -21.21 -12.67 9.25
CA LEU A 26 -20.73 -11.31 9.43
C LEU A 26 -20.83 -10.83 10.89
N ALA A 27 -21.91 -11.19 11.59
CA ALA A 27 -22.08 -10.84 13.00
C ALA A 27 -21.01 -11.51 13.86
N LEU A 28 -20.79 -12.82 13.69
CA LEU A 28 -19.78 -13.57 14.42
C LEU A 28 -18.36 -13.08 14.08
N ALA A 29 -18.08 -12.77 12.81
CA ALA A 29 -16.80 -12.20 12.40
C ALA A 29 -16.49 -10.87 13.13
N LYS A 30 -17.50 -10.02 13.33
CA LYS A 30 -17.34 -8.77 14.09
C LYS A 30 -17.08 -8.98 15.58
N GLU A 31 -17.58 -10.07 16.16
CA GLU A 31 -17.29 -10.43 17.55
C GLU A 31 -15.83 -10.87 17.74
N TYR A 32 -15.21 -11.47 16.72
CA TYR A 32 -13.80 -11.82 16.73
C TYR A 32 -12.85 -10.63 16.54
N TYR A 33 -13.36 -9.49 16.09
CA TYR A 33 -12.55 -8.29 15.94
C TYR A 33 -12.29 -7.63 17.30
N ASP A 34 -11.01 -7.51 17.65
CA ASP A 34 -10.53 -7.02 18.94
C ASP A 34 -10.33 -5.50 19.01
N GLY A 35 -10.68 -4.77 17.94
CA GLY A 35 -10.55 -3.32 17.88
C GLY A 35 -9.17 -2.81 17.46
N ASN A 36 -8.27 -3.68 16.99
CA ASN A 36 -6.96 -3.26 16.48
C ASN A 36 -7.08 -2.41 15.21
N GLY A 37 -6.27 -1.35 15.11
CA GLY A 37 -6.20 -0.51 13.92
C GLY A 37 -5.68 -1.23 12.67
N MET A 38 -5.48 -0.45 11.60
CA MET A 38 -4.92 -0.96 10.34
C MET A 38 -3.58 -1.67 10.58
N ASP A 39 -3.49 -2.88 10.03
CA ASP A 39 -2.28 -3.69 9.98
C ASP A 39 -1.70 -3.55 8.57
N GLU A 40 -0.73 -2.65 8.39
CA GLU A 40 -0.21 -2.31 7.07
C GLU A 40 0.40 -3.51 6.34
N GLN A 41 0.93 -4.48 7.09
CA GLN A 41 1.52 -5.69 6.54
C GLN A 41 0.47 -6.61 5.92
N HIS A 42 -0.78 -6.51 6.37
CA HIS A 42 -1.88 -7.39 5.97
C HIS A 42 -3.10 -6.62 5.47
N THR A 43 -2.90 -5.43 4.92
CA THR A 43 -3.94 -4.68 4.22
C THR A 43 -3.73 -4.82 2.72
N TYR A 44 -4.79 -5.14 1.98
CA TYR A 44 -4.71 -5.46 0.57
C TYR A 44 -5.82 -4.78 -0.23
N ALA A 45 -5.60 -4.59 -1.53
CA ALA A 45 -6.58 -3.99 -2.43
C ALA A 45 -7.78 -4.92 -2.71
N SER A 46 -7.60 -6.23 -2.53
CA SER A 46 -8.62 -7.26 -2.73
C SER A 46 -8.73 -8.15 -1.48
N PRO A 47 -9.93 -8.61 -1.11
CA PRO A 47 -10.07 -9.60 -0.05
C PRO A 47 -9.65 -11.02 -0.49
N LEU A 48 -9.68 -11.29 -1.80
CA LEU A 48 -9.31 -12.61 -2.35
C LEU A 48 -7.80 -12.63 -2.64
N GLN A 49 -7.04 -13.27 -1.77
CA GLN A 49 -5.57 -13.27 -1.81
C GLN A 49 -5.00 -14.54 -2.44
N ASN A 50 -5.72 -15.65 -2.37
CA ASN A 50 -5.29 -16.94 -2.86
C ASN A 50 -6.27 -17.51 -3.88
N ARG A 51 -5.75 -18.34 -4.79
CA ARG A 51 -6.59 -19.11 -5.69
C ARG A 51 -7.46 -20.05 -4.87
N GLY A 52 -8.78 -19.99 -5.08
CA GLY A 52 -9.75 -20.82 -4.36
C GLY A 52 -10.35 -20.15 -3.12
N ASP A 53 -9.96 -18.91 -2.83
CA ASP A 53 -10.68 -18.08 -1.86
C ASP A 53 -12.09 -17.78 -2.38
N ASP A 54 -13.05 -17.78 -1.45
CA ASP A 54 -14.45 -17.46 -1.71
C ASP A 54 -14.90 -16.31 -0.80
N LEU A 55 -15.35 -15.21 -1.41
CA LEU A 55 -15.89 -14.07 -0.66
C LEU A 55 -17.32 -14.41 -0.25
N LEU A 56 -17.51 -14.79 1.01
CA LEU A 56 -18.82 -15.25 1.49
C LEU A 56 -19.79 -14.08 1.72
N ILE A 57 -19.30 -13.01 2.34
CA ILE A 57 -20.08 -11.82 2.65
C ILE A 57 -19.17 -10.62 2.88
N GLU A 58 -19.63 -9.43 2.52
CA GLU A 58 -19.00 -8.16 2.89
C GLU A 58 -20.04 -7.10 3.21
N ASP A 59 -19.61 -6.11 3.99
CA ASP A 59 -20.31 -4.84 4.16
C ASP A 59 -19.36 -3.66 3.94
N LYS A 60 -19.68 -2.51 4.52
CA LYS A 60 -18.86 -1.31 4.42
C LYS A 60 -17.49 -1.48 5.10
N ASP A 61 -17.43 -2.19 6.21
CA ASP A 61 -16.31 -2.18 7.14
C ASP A 61 -15.58 -3.53 7.18
N PHE A 62 -16.23 -4.63 6.77
CA PHE A 62 -15.68 -5.99 6.85
C PHE A 62 -15.93 -6.81 5.58
N ALA A 63 -15.03 -7.77 5.35
CA ALA A 63 -15.22 -8.89 4.43
C ALA A 63 -14.89 -10.21 5.14
N VAL A 64 -15.69 -11.24 4.90
CA VAL A 64 -15.46 -12.61 5.39
C VAL A 64 -15.14 -13.49 4.20
N VAL A 65 -13.92 -14.01 4.19
CA VAL A 65 -13.39 -14.84 3.10
C VAL A 65 -13.19 -16.25 3.61
N TYR A 66 -13.62 -17.23 2.83
CA TYR A 66 -13.34 -18.64 3.08
C TYR A 66 -12.16 -19.09 2.22
N ASN A 67 -11.10 -19.57 2.87
CA ASN A 67 -9.93 -20.12 2.19
C ASN A 67 -10.06 -21.65 2.09
N GLY A 68 -10.66 -22.11 0.99
CA GLY A 68 -10.83 -23.54 0.73
C GLY A 68 -9.52 -24.26 0.37
N SER A 69 -8.48 -23.51 0.02
CA SER A 69 -7.21 -24.06 -0.48
C SER A 69 -6.23 -24.48 0.62
N VAL A 70 -6.38 -23.97 1.85
CA VAL A 70 -5.50 -24.27 3.00
C VAL A 70 -6.15 -25.13 4.10
N GLY A 71 -7.21 -25.85 3.76
CA GLY A 71 -7.91 -26.74 4.70
C GLY A 71 -9.18 -26.17 5.31
N GLY A 72 -9.72 -25.09 4.74
CA GLY A 72 -11.03 -24.53 5.11
C GLY A 72 -10.97 -23.58 6.30
N THR A 73 -10.20 -22.49 6.17
CA THR A 73 -10.13 -21.43 7.19
C THR A 73 -10.94 -20.21 6.77
N TYR A 74 -11.12 -19.27 7.70
CA TYR A 74 -11.80 -18.00 7.44
C TYR A 74 -10.86 -16.83 7.71
N ASP A 75 -10.80 -15.89 6.78
CA ASP A 75 -10.15 -14.60 6.96
C ASP A 75 -11.22 -13.54 7.20
N ILE A 76 -11.07 -12.80 8.30
CA ILE A 76 -11.90 -11.65 8.63
C ILE A 76 -11.08 -10.40 8.33
N MET A 77 -11.46 -9.70 7.27
CA MET A 77 -10.70 -8.56 6.76
C MET A 77 -11.43 -7.26 7.06
N LEU A 78 -10.68 -6.28 7.54
CA LEU A 78 -11.15 -4.91 7.71
C LEU A 78 -11.00 -4.13 6.42
N LYS A 79 -11.96 -3.27 6.14
CA LYS A 79 -11.96 -2.40 4.96
C LYS A 79 -11.59 -0.99 5.38
N TYR A 80 -10.63 -0.43 4.67
CA TYR A 80 -10.18 0.95 4.83
C TYR A 80 -10.44 1.71 3.55
N THR A 81 -10.84 2.96 3.69
CA THR A 81 -10.82 3.91 2.58
C THR A 81 -9.39 4.24 2.19
N GLU A 82 -9.18 4.63 0.93
CA GLU A 82 -7.85 5.05 0.49
C GLU A 82 -7.28 6.20 1.34
N GLN A 83 -8.13 7.13 1.80
CA GLN A 83 -7.69 8.21 2.67
C GLN A 83 -7.17 7.70 4.02
N GLU A 84 -7.81 6.70 4.63
CA GLU A 84 -7.32 6.09 5.88
C GLU A 84 -5.96 5.41 5.67
N VAL A 85 -5.76 4.77 4.51
CA VAL A 85 -4.46 4.18 4.14
C VAL A 85 -3.39 5.27 3.95
N ARG A 86 -3.71 6.36 3.25
CA ARG A 86 -2.82 7.52 3.06
C ARG A 86 -2.44 8.18 4.40
N ASP A 87 -3.41 8.33 5.29
CA ASP A 87 -3.20 8.88 6.64
C ASP A 87 -2.30 7.94 7.47
N HIS A 88 -2.48 6.62 7.35
CA HIS A 88 -1.64 5.62 8.00
C HIS A 88 -0.20 5.68 7.49
N ILE A 89 0.01 5.71 6.17
CA ILE A 89 1.34 5.86 5.54
C ILE A 89 2.04 7.12 6.05
N THR A 90 1.33 8.25 6.07
CA THR A 90 1.89 9.54 6.55
C THR A 90 2.35 9.46 8.00
N ARG A 91 1.63 8.69 8.83
CA ARG A 91 1.89 8.60 10.28
C ARG A 91 2.93 7.54 10.65
N TYR A 92 2.95 6.42 9.95
CA TYR A 92 3.70 5.23 10.34
C TYR A 92 4.73 4.77 9.30
N GLY A 93 4.75 5.37 8.12
CA GLY A 93 5.65 4.99 7.05
C GLY A 93 5.24 3.70 6.33
N THR A 94 6.19 3.11 5.60
CA THR A 94 5.93 1.95 4.72
C THR A 94 6.84 0.74 4.98
N ASP A 95 7.66 0.78 6.04
CA ASP A 95 8.69 -0.23 6.31
C ASP A 95 8.16 -1.67 6.33
N ARG A 96 6.95 -1.85 6.87
CA ARG A 96 6.29 -3.15 7.00
C ARG A 96 5.08 -3.33 6.10
N ALA A 97 4.81 -2.34 5.25
CA ALA A 97 3.61 -2.30 4.42
C ALA A 97 3.59 -3.46 3.41
N SER A 98 2.38 -3.95 3.13
CA SER A 98 2.10 -4.82 2.00
C SER A 98 2.43 -4.11 0.68
N ASP A 99 2.53 -4.89 -0.41
CA ASP A 99 2.79 -4.32 -1.73
C ASP A 99 1.66 -3.40 -2.20
N ASP A 100 0.40 -3.70 -1.84
CA ASP A 100 -0.75 -2.86 -2.16
C ASP A 100 -0.69 -1.51 -1.43
N VAL A 101 -0.31 -1.49 -0.15
CA VAL A 101 -0.12 -0.24 0.61
C VAL A 101 1.07 0.54 0.05
N LYS A 102 2.12 -0.13 -0.41
CA LYS A 102 3.25 0.53 -1.10
C LYS A 102 2.83 1.15 -2.43
N GLU A 103 1.93 0.53 -3.19
CA GLU A 103 1.40 1.15 -4.41
C GLU A 103 0.67 2.47 -4.10
N VAL A 104 -0.10 2.55 -3.01
CA VAL A 104 -0.69 3.82 -2.54
C VAL A 104 0.38 4.84 -2.18
N ALA A 105 1.47 4.44 -1.52
CA ALA A 105 2.59 5.34 -1.22
C ALA A 105 3.25 5.89 -2.51
N LYS A 106 3.38 5.06 -3.54
CA LYS A 106 3.88 5.49 -4.86
C LYS A 106 2.93 6.46 -5.55
N ASP A 107 1.62 6.26 -5.44
CA ASP A 107 0.61 7.23 -5.89
C ASP A 107 0.79 8.58 -5.19
N MET A 108 0.93 8.57 -3.86
CA MET A 108 1.15 9.79 -3.07
C MET A 108 2.42 10.52 -3.50
N ALA A 109 3.54 9.81 -3.72
CA ALA A 109 4.78 10.41 -4.20
C ALA A 109 4.63 11.00 -5.62
N ALA A 110 3.95 10.28 -6.53
CA ALA A 110 3.68 10.78 -7.87
C ALA A 110 2.83 12.07 -7.86
N GLU A 111 1.81 12.14 -7.00
CA GLU A 111 0.99 13.34 -6.80
C GLU A 111 1.83 14.52 -6.27
N GLN A 112 2.67 14.29 -5.26
CA GLN A 112 3.57 15.33 -4.72
C GLN A 112 4.52 15.87 -5.80
N PHE A 113 5.10 15.00 -6.63
CA PHE A 113 5.98 15.43 -7.73
C PHE A 113 5.21 16.15 -8.84
N ALA A 114 3.97 15.75 -9.12
CA ALA A 114 3.11 16.47 -10.05
C ALA A 114 2.85 17.89 -9.55
N GLU A 115 2.44 18.05 -8.28
CA GLU A 115 2.23 19.36 -7.66
C GLU A 115 3.49 20.22 -7.67
N LEU A 116 4.63 19.64 -7.28
CA LEU A 116 5.91 20.34 -7.30
C LEU A 116 6.25 20.82 -8.72
N THR A 117 6.10 19.96 -9.73
CA THR A 117 6.42 20.30 -11.13
C THR A 117 5.53 21.43 -11.66
N HIS A 118 4.27 21.50 -11.22
CA HIS A 118 3.37 22.62 -11.56
C HIS A 118 3.86 23.95 -10.98
N GLN A 119 4.51 23.93 -9.80
CA GLN A 119 5.06 25.12 -9.16
C GLN A 119 6.46 25.47 -9.70
N ARG A 120 7.36 24.49 -9.72
CA ARG A 120 8.75 24.58 -10.18
C ARG A 120 9.34 23.19 -10.37
N MET A 121 9.88 22.92 -11.56
CA MET A 121 10.65 21.69 -11.79
C MET A 121 11.84 21.57 -10.81
N PRO A 122 12.00 20.43 -10.10
CA PRO A 122 13.14 20.22 -9.23
C PRO A 122 14.42 20.02 -10.06
N VAL A 123 15.47 20.73 -9.69
CA VAL A 123 16.76 20.72 -10.38
C VAL A 123 17.92 20.65 -9.38
N PHE A 124 19.02 20.07 -9.82
CA PHE A 124 20.31 20.05 -9.14
C PHE A 124 21.34 20.79 -9.99
N GLU A 125 22.06 21.73 -9.38
CA GLU A 125 23.19 22.42 -10.00
C GLU A 125 24.47 21.67 -9.66
N MET A 126 25.17 21.21 -10.68
CA MET A 126 26.41 20.44 -10.54
C MET A 126 27.60 21.37 -10.34
N PRO A 127 28.73 20.91 -9.78
CA PRO A 127 29.91 21.75 -9.54
C PRO A 127 30.52 22.36 -10.81
N ASN A 128 30.27 21.75 -11.98
CA ASN A 128 30.69 22.25 -13.29
C ASN A 128 29.71 23.27 -13.91
N GLY A 129 28.60 23.59 -13.23
CA GLY A 129 27.54 24.49 -13.68
C GLY A 129 26.45 23.82 -14.52
N ASP A 130 26.52 22.50 -14.76
CA ASP A 130 25.46 21.78 -15.46
C ASP A 130 24.20 21.68 -14.58
N ILE A 131 23.03 21.64 -15.22
CA ILE A 131 21.74 21.48 -14.54
C ILE A 131 21.18 20.08 -14.84
N LEU A 132 20.90 19.33 -13.78
CA LEU A 132 20.17 18.08 -13.83
C LEU A 132 18.75 18.26 -13.30
N TYR A 133 17.79 17.65 -13.96
CA TYR A 133 16.39 17.63 -13.55
C TYR A 133 16.10 16.36 -12.78
N ALA A 134 15.23 16.46 -11.78
CA ALA A 134 14.71 15.32 -11.05
C ALA A 134 13.25 15.06 -11.43
N ARG A 135 12.85 13.78 -11.45
CA ARG A 135 11.44 13.38 -11.48
C ARG A 135 11.27 12.09 -10.70
N TYR A 136 10.09 11.88 -10.16
CA TYR A 136 9.73 10.59 -9.61
C TYR A 136 9.31 9.62 -10.73
N ASN A 137 9.82 8.40 -10.68
CA ASN A 137 9.48 7.29 -11.56
C ASN A 137 8.68 6.27 -10.75
N ARG A 138 7.36 6.35 -10.88
CA ARG A 138 6.42 5.51 -10.12
C ARG A 138 6.62 4.02 -10.35
N ASP A 139 6.86 3.61 -11.59
CA ASP A 139 6.99 2.18 -11.94
C ASP A 139 8.21 1.54 -11.29
N LYS A 140 9.31 2.29 -11.19
CA LYS A 140 10.57 1.82 -10.58
C LYS A 140 10.72 2.18 -9.11
N ASP A 141 9.85 3.05 -8.61
CA ASP A 141 9.95 3.65 -7.29
C ASP A 141 11.29 4.38 -7.05
N THR A 142 11.69 5.20 -8.02
CA THR A 142 12.98 5.91 -8.02
C THR A 142 12.83 7.40 -8.28
N LEU A 143 13.74 8.19 -7.72
CA LEU A 143 14.08 9.50 -8.24
C LEU A 143 15.01 9.34 -9.46
N ASP A 144 14.47 9.60 -10.64
CA ASP A 144 15.25 9.67 -11.88
C ASP A 144 15.88 11.06 -11.99
N VAL A 145 17.18 11.12 -12.26
CA VAL A 145 17.93 12.38 -12.44
C VAL A 145 18.61 12.39 -13.80
N GLY A 146 18.50 13.48 -14.55
CA GLY A 146 19.14 13.59 -15.85
C GLY A 146 18.95 14.94 -16.55
N THR A 147 19.44 15.04 -17.78
CA THR A 147 19.36 16.28 -18.57
C THR A 147 18.07 16.35 -19.37
N ALA A 148 17.54 17.56 -19.57
CA ALA A 148 16.44 17.79 -20.48
C ALA A 148 16.91 17.64 -21.95
N THR A 149 16.05 17.04 -22.77
CA THR A 149 16.25 16.85 -24.20
C THR A 149 14.95 17.16 -24.95
N ASN A 150 15.03 17.26 -26.27
CA ASN A 150 13.85 17.45 -27.12
C ASN A 150 12.84 16.29 -27.05
N ALA A 151 13.24 15.11 -26.53
CA ALA A 151 12.41 13.92 -26.40
C ALA A 151 11.95 13.66 -24.94
N GLY A 152 12.14 14.62 -24.04
CA GLY A 152 11.91 14.47 -22.60
C GLY A 152 13.23 14.42 -21.83
N MET A 153 13.33 13.61 -20.79
CA MET A 153 14.54 13.55 -19.95
C MET A 153 15.45 12.38 -20.35
N ALA A 154 16.72 12.67 -20.60
CA ALA A 154 17.77 11.66 -20.70
C ALA A 154 18.25 11.32 -19.29
N VAL A 155 17.69 10.25 -18.71
CA VAL A 155 18.03 9.80 -17.35
C VAL A 155 19.48 9.34 -17.29
N GLN A 156 20.21 9.83 -16.29
CA GLN A 156 21.61 9.50 -16.02
C GLN A 156 21.78 8.71 -14.72
N HIS A 157 20.93 8.99 -13.72
CA HIS A 157 20.97 8.35 -12.41
C HIS A 157 19.58 7.93 -11.94
N HIS A 158 19.55 6.86 -11.15
CA HIS A 158 18.37 6.37 -10.46
C HIS A 158 18.70 6.23 -8.98
N TYR A 159 17.90 6.85 -8.12
CA TYR A 159 18.01 6.70 -6.67
C TYR A 159 16.71 6.13 -6.13
N PRO A 160 16.73 5.13 -5.24
CA PRO A 160 15.51 4.67 -4.56
C PRO A 160 14.81 5.84 -3.87
N TYR A 161 13.48 5.89 -3.97
CA TYR A 161 12.68 6.85 -3.24
C TYR A 161 12.36 6.29 -1.84
N ASP A 162 12.60 7.08 -0.80
CA ASP A 162 12.30 6.72 0.58
C ASP A 162 10.97 7.33 1.01
N HIS A 163 9.93 6.49 1.08
CA HIS A 163 8.57 6.89 1.49
C HIS A 163 8.44 7.23 2.98
N ASN A 164 9.47 6.98 3.80
CA ASN A 164 9.51 7.42 5.19
C ASN A 164 10.15 8.80 5.35
N MET A 165 10.69 9.37 4.26
CA MET A 165 11.25 10.71 4.21
C MET A 165 10.32 11.67 3.48
N THR A 166 10.43 12.96 3.78
CA THR A 166 9.71 13.98 2.99
C THR A 166 10.29 14.05 1.58
N LEU A 167 9.52 14.65 0.65
CA LEU A 167 9.98 14.92 -0.70
C LEU A 167 11.29 15.72 -0.69
N GLU A 168 11.39 16.75 0.16
CA GLU A 168 12.58 17.60 0.26
C GLU A 168 13.80 16.83 0.77
N ALA A 169 13.61 15.96 1.76
CA ALA A 169 14.67 15.11 2.29
C ALA A 169 15.19 14.12 1.24
N ASN A 170 14.30 13.53 0.43
CA ASN A 170 14.69 12.70 -0.71
C ASN A 170 15.53 13.49 -1.73
N LEU A 171 15.08 14.69 -2.12
CA LEU A 171 15.82 15.54 -3.05
C LEU A 171 17.17 15.97 -2.49
N GLN A 172 17.23 16.34 -1.20
CA GLN A 172 18.48 16.71 -0.54
C GLN A 172 19.47 15.54 -0.51
N ALA A 173 19.02 14.34 -0.12
CA ALA A 173 19.86 13.15 -0.06
C ALA A 173 20.44 12.77 -1.43
N VAL A 174 19.70 13.02 -2.51
CA VAL A 174 20.22 12.84 -3.88
C VAL A 174 21.21 13.94 -4.25
N ASN A 175 20.92 15.20 -3.93
CA ASN A 175 21.85 16.30 -4.18
C ASN A 175 23.21 16.10 -3.49
N GLU A 176 23.22 15.56 -2.27
CA GLU A 176 24.44 15.21 -1.53
C GLU A 176 25.23 14.06 -2.17
N LYS A 177 24.59 13.18 -2.95
CA LYS A 177 25.27 12.09 -3.68
C LYS A 177 25.82 12.53 -5.04
N LEU A 178 25.32 13.65 -5.59
CA LEU A 178 25.71 14.19 -6.89
C LEU A 178 26.88 15.18 -6.79
N ASN A 179 27.08 15.80 -5.62
CA ASN A 179 28.14 16.79 -5.34
C ASN A 179 29.29 16.18 -4.54
#